data_AF-A0A6L7TRJ1-F1
#
_entry.id   AF-A0A6L7TRJ1-F1
#
_cell.length_a   1.000
_cell.length_b   1.000
_cell.length_c   1.000
_cell.angle_alpha   90.00
_cell.angle_beta   90.00
_cell.angle_gamma   90.00
#
_symmetry.space_group_name_H-M   'P 1'
#
loop_
_entity.id
_entity.type
_entity.pdbx_description
1 polymer ?
#
loop_
_entity_poly.entity_id
_entity_poly.type
_entity_poly.pdbx_seq_one_letter_code
_entity_poly.pdbx_strand_id
1 'polypeptide(L)' 'MDPRNLSQNQLADLLGCSSSHLSRVFNGTRCPSPALRQRMQEELGAGFEELFIVEEFND' A
#
# COMPACT_ATOMS: atom_id res chain seq x y z
N MET A 1 -0.97 -6.89 9.26
CA MET A 1 -1.10 -8.01 8.30
C MET A 1 -2.39 -7.80 7.53
N ASP A 2 -2.33 -7.57 6.21
CA ASP A 2 -3.54 -7.54 5.36
C ASP A 2 -4.20 -8.94 5.41
N PRO A 3 -5.48 -9.06 5.76
CA PRO A 3 -6.18 -10.34 5.93
C PRO A 3 -6.29 -11.17 4.63
N ARG A 4 -5.94 -10.61 3.47
CA ARG A 4 -6.03 -11.27 2.16
C ARG A 4 -4.72 -11.86 1.66
N ASN A 5 -3.62 -11.69 2.40
CA ASN A 5 -2.31 -12.25 2.04
C ASN A 5 -1.86 -11.91 0.60
N LEU A 6 -2.22 -10.72 0.12
CA LEU A 6 -1.91 -10.26 -1.22
C LEU A 6 -0.41 -9.97 -1.34
N SER A 7 0.23 -10.50 -2.37
CA SER A 7 1.58 -10.07 -2.72
C SER A 7 1.58 -8.60 -3.18
N GLN A 8 2.73 -7.94 -3.06
CA GLN A 8 2.89 -6.53 -3.48
C GLN A 8 2.50 -6.30 -4.95
N ASN A 9 2.76 -7.27 -5.84
CA ASN A 9 2.37 -7.18 -7.24
C ASN A 9 0.84 -7.27 -7.40
N GLN A 10 0.19 -8.21 -6.71
CA GLN A 10 -1.27 -8.33 -6.74
C GLN A 10 -1.94 -7.08 -6.18
N LEU A 11 -1.36 -6.49 -5.13
CA LEU A 11 -1.86 -5.25 -4.55
C LEU A 11 -1.67 -4.06 -5.50
N ALA A 12 -0.55 -4.02 -6.22
CA ALA A 12 -0.28 -3.00 -7.22
C ALA A 12 -1.29 -3.09 -8.39
N ASP A 13 -1.55 -4.31 -8.87
CA ASP A 13 -2.55 -4.57 -9.91
C ASP A 13 -3.96 -4.18 -9.45
N LEU A 14 -4.34 -4.57 -8.23
CA LEU A 14 -5.63 -4.22 -7.63
C LEU A 14 -5.82 -2.69 -7.55
N LEU A 15 -4.77 -1.97 -7.18
CA LEU A 15 -4.81 -0.51 -7.04
C LEU A 15 -4.56 0.23 -8.36
N GLY A 16 -4.24 -0.50 -9.44
CA GLY A 16 -3.94 0.04 -10.75
C GLY A 16 -2.70 0.93 -10.78
N CYS A 17 -1.65 0.56 -10.04
CA CYS A 17 -0.35 1.23 -10.06
C CYS A 17 0.80 0.22 -10.19
N SER A 18 2.04 0.70 -10.31
CA SER A 18 3.18 -0.22 -10.38
C SER A 18 3.63 -0.67 -8.98
N SER A 19 4.14 -1.90 -8.88
CA SER A 19 4.71 -2.43 -7.63
C SER A 19 5.87 -1.57 -7.12
N SER A 20 6.66 -0.97 -8.00
CA SER A 20 7.73 -0.02 -7.63
C SER A 20 7.18 1.29 -7.08
N HIS A 21 6.02 1.76 -7.55
CA HIS A 21 5.34 2.90 -6.94
C HIS A 21 4.85 2.51 -5.55
N LEU A 22 4.19 1.37 -5.44
CA LEU A 22 3.65 0.83 -4.19
C LEU A 22 4.74 0.63 -3.13
N SER A 23 5.90 0.09 -3.51
CA SER A 23 7.08 -0.06 -2.65
C SER A 23 7.56 1.26 -2.07
N ARG A 24 7.66 2.31 -2.89
CA ARG A 24 8.08 3.64 -2.41
C ARG A 24 7.07 4.25 -1.45
N VAL A 25 5.79 4.00 -1.69
CA VAL A 25 4.72 4.45 -0.80
C VAL A 25 4.81 3.69 0.54
N PHE A 26 5.02 2.36 0.51
CA PHE A 26 5.16 1.54 1.72
C PHE A 26 6.38 1.90 2.55
N ASN A 27 7.50 2.17 1.89
CA ASN A 27 8.73 2.58 2.54
C ASN A 27 8.73 4.06 2.98
N GLY A 28 7.59 4.76 2.93
CA GLY A 28 7.47 6.16 3.33
C GLY A 28 8.18 7.18 2.44
N THR A 29 8.92 6.73 1.41
CA THR A 29 9.66 7.61 0.48
C THR A 29 8.75 8.41 -0.46
N ARG A 30 7.46 8.04 -0.59
CA ARG A 30 6.47 8.75 -1.40
C ARG A 30 5.11 8.77 -0.71
N CYS A 31 4.47 9.94 -0.65
CA CYS A 31 3.05 9.99 -0.30
C CYS A 31 2.19 9.48 -1.47
N PRO A 32 1.15 8.66 -1.20
CA PRO A 32 0.20 8.27 -2.22
C PRO A 32 -0.64 9.47 -2.64
N SER A 33 -1.01 9.50 -3.92
CA SER A 33 -1.93 10.51 -4.44
C SER A 33 -3.32 10.36 -3.80
N PRO A 34 -4.15 11.43 -3.78
CA PRO A 34 -5.52 11.34 -3.28
C PRO A 34 -6.34 10.21 -3.92
N ALA A 35 -6.16 10.00 -5.24
CA ALA A 35 -6.82 8.92 -5.96
C ALA A 35 -6.36 7.52 -5.51
N LEU A 36 -5.06 7.34 -5.23
CA LEU A 36 -4.53 6.07 -4.73
C LEU A 36 -5.02 5.80 -3.30
N ARG A 37 -5.08 6.83 -2.45
CA ARG A 37 -5.66 6.72 -1.10
C ARG A 37 -7.12 6.29 -1.16
N GLN A 38 -7.92 6.90 -2.04
CA GLN A 38 -9.31 6.54 -2.22
C GLN A 38 -9.47 5.08 -2.66
N ARG A 39 -8.70 4.63 -3.65
CA ARG A 39 -8.71 3.21 -4.07
C ARG A 39 -8.28 2.25 -2.96
N MET A 40 -7.26 2.62 -2.20
CA MET A 40 -6.84 1.83 -1.05
C MET A 40 -7.97 1.69 -0.03
N GLN A 41 -8.73 2.74 0.24
CA GLN A 41 -9.89 2.66 1.13
C GLN A 41 -11.03 1.82 0.54
N GLU A 42 -11.32 1.98 -0.75
CA GLU A 42 -12.39 1.25 -1.46
C GLU A 42 -12.09 -0.25 -1.57
N GLU A 43 -10.89 -0.62 -2.02
CA GLU A 43 -10.52 -2.01 -2.31
C GLU A 43 -10.08 -2.77 -1.06
N LEU A 44 -9.49 -2.09 -0.08
CA LEU A 44 -8.86 -2.75 1.07
C LEU A 44 -9.73 -2.64 2.33
N GLY A 45 -10.75 -1.77 2.34
CA GLY A 45 -11.71 -1.64 3.42
C GLY A 45 -11.12 -1.20 4.77
N ALA A 46 -9.82 -0.93 4.80
CA ALA A 46 -9.03 -0.56 5.96
C ALA A 46 -8.47 0.85 5.78
N GLY A 47 -8.25 1.55 6.89
CA GLY A 47 -7.61 2.87 6.85
C GLY A 47 -6.20 2.76 6.26
N PHE A 48 -5.77 3.77 5.49
CA PHE A 48 -4.41 3.83 4.95
C PHE A 48 -3.34 3.53 6.02
N GLU A 49 -3.55 4.00 7.25
CA GLU A 49 -2.65 3.75 8.38
C GLU A 49 -2.53 2.27 8.79
N GLU A 50 -3.57 1.45 8.59
CA GLU A 50 -3.57 0.03 8.99
C GLU A 50 -2.84 -0.89 8.00
N LEU A 51 -2.76 -0.44 6.75
CA LEU A 51 -2.10 -1.19 5.66
C LEU A 51 -0.59 -0.95 5.62
N PHE A 52 -0.14 0.12 6.25
CA PHE A 52 1.25 0.57 6.25
C PHE A 52 1.81 0.34 7.65
N ILE A 53 2.16 -0.92 7.95
CA ILE A 53 3.13 -1.18 9.02
C ILE A 53 4.47 -0.71 8.45
N VAL A 54 4.91 0.48 8.87
CA VAL A 54 6.30 0.90 8.66
C VAL A 54 7.12 -0.11 9.44
N GLU A 55 7.65 -1.13 8.76
CA GLU A 55 8.73 -1.91 9.32
C GLU A 55 9.91 -0.95 9.46
N GLU A 56 10.13 -0.46 10.68
CA GLU A 56 11.43 0.10 11.03
C GLU A 56 12.46 -0.99 10.73
N PHE A 57 13.20 -0.80 9.64
CA PHE A 57 14.43 -1.54 9.40
C PHE A 57 15.34 -1.24 10.58
N ASN A 58 15.35 -2.12 11.58
CA ASN A 58 16.44 -2.19 12.53
C ASN A 58 17.67 -2.69 11.76
N ASP A 59 18.67 -1.80 11.71
CA ASP A 59 20.04 -2.02 11.22
C ASP A 59 20.72 -3.21 11.93
#